data_AF-A0A523AQG9-F1
#
_entry.id   AF-A0A523AQG9-F1
#
_cell.length_a   1.000
_cell.length_b   1.000
_cell.length_c   1.000
_cell.angle_alpha   90.00
_cell.angle_beta   90.00
_cell.angle_gamma   90.00
#
_symmetry.space_group_name_H-M   'P 1'
#
loop_
_entity.id
_entity.type
_entity.pdbx_description
1 polymer ?
#
loop_
_entity_poly.entity_id
_entity_poly.type
_entity_poly.pdbx_seq_one_letter_code
_entity_poly.pdbx_strand_id
1 'polypeptide(L)' 'MKRTNTFMVEGCPALWELADSCARLYNELNFERRHAYMRCRRFEWYPKHLCEKYAPLIGSATAQQIINKNNE' A
#
# COMPACT_ATOMS: atom_id res chain seq x y z
N MET A 1 -9.35 8.65 -11.02
CA MET A 1 -8.96 9.11 -9.66
C MET A 1 -7.70 9.95 -9.82
N LYS A 2 -7.76 11.26 -9.54
CA LYS A 2 -6.59 12.14 -9.63
C LYS A 2 -5.75 11.91 -8.37
N ARG A 3 -4.46 11.58 -8.48
CA ARG A 3 -3.60 11.45 -7.30
C ARG A 3 -3.42 12.84 -6.69
N THR A 4 -3.83 13.02 -5.44
CA THR A 4 -3.77 14.33 -4.76
C THR A 4 -2.36 14.64 -4.24
N ASN A 5 -1.54 13.61 -3.99
CA ASN A 5 -0.20 13.77 -3.44
C ASN A 5 0.83 13.60 -4.56
N THR A 6 1.43 14.71 -5.00
CA THR A 6 2.54 14.72 -5.96
C THR A 6 3.81 15.07 -5.19
N PHE A 7 4.71 14.12 -5.04
CA PHE A 7 6.02 14.34 -4.42
C PHE A 7 7.07 14.45 -5.52
N MET A 8 7.94 15.45 -5.43
CA MET A 8 9.12 15.55 -6.28
C MET A 8 10.17 14.59 -5.73
N VAL A 9 10.31 13.42 -6.36
CA VAL A 9 11.38 12.47 -6.04
C VAL A 9 12.57 12.81 -6.93
N GLU A 10 13.54 13.51 -6.36
CA GLU A 10 14.80 13.80 -7.04
C GLU A 10 15.74 12.61 -6.94
N GLY A 11 16.32 12.21 -8.08
CA GLY A 11 17.35 11.17 -8.15
C GLY A 11 16.80 9.78 -8.46
N CYS A 12 17.21 9.21 -9.60
CA CYS A 12 17.02 7.82 -10.01
C CYS A 12 15.58 7.34 -10.32
N PRO A 13 15.31 6.86 -11.57
CA PRO A 13 14.04 6.21 -11.94
C PRO A 13 13.61 5.07 -11.02
N ALA A 14 14.55 4.36 -10.39
CA ALA A 14 14.23 3.27 -9.45
C ALA A 14 13.48 3.77 -8.20
N LEU A 15 13.75 5.00 -7.74
CA LEU A 15 13.01 5.58 -6.61
C LEU A 15 11.55 5.88 -6.98
N TRP A 16 11.29 6.24 -8.24
CA TRP A 16 9.94 6.42 -8.74
C TRP A 16 9.14 5.13 -8.75
N GLU A 17 9.75 4.01 -9.17
CA GLU A 17 9.10 2.70 -9.17
C GLU A 17 8.81 2.21 -7.75
N LEU A 18 9.74 2.42 -6.81
CA LEU A 18 9.52 2.13 -5.40
C LEU A 18 8.38 2.97 -4.82
N ALA A 19 8.39 4.28 -5.07
CA ALA A 19 7.35 5.18 -4.59
C ALA A 19 5.97 4.84 -5.19
N ASP A 20 5.90 4.50 -6.48
CA ASP A 20 4.66 4.08 -7.12
C ASP A 20 4.14 2.76 -6.52
N SER A 21 5.03 1.80 -6.28
CA SER A 21 4.68 0.52 -5.67
C SER A 21 4.17 0.69 -4.24
N CYS A 22 4.80 1.55 -3.43
CA CYS A 22 4.32 1.92 -2.10
C CYS A 22 2.92 2.58 -2.15
N ALA A 23 2.72 3.50 -3.10
CA ALA A 23 1.43 4.16 -3.29
C ALA A 23 0.33 3.17 -3.73
N ARG A 24 0.66 2.19 -4.58
CA ARG A 24 -0.26 1.12 -4.99
C ARG A 24 -0.68 0.26 -3.81
N LEU A 25 0.27 -0.19 -2.98
CA LEU A 25 -0.04 -0.96 -1.77
C LEU A 25 -1.01 -0.21 -0.86
N TYR A 26 -0.73 1.07 -0.56
CA TYR A 26 -1.60 1.88 0.29
C TYR A 26 -3.02 2.02 -0.30
N ASN A 27 -3.13 2.26 -1.61
CA ASN A 27 -4.42 2.42 -2.28
C ASN A 27 -5.22 1.10 -2.31
N GLU A 28 -4.57 -0.01 -2.61
CA GLU A 28 -5.20 -1.34 -2.65
C GLU A 28 -5.69 -1.77 -1.26
N LEU A 29 -4.86 -1.58 -0.22
CA LEU A 29 -5.24 -1.82 1.16
C LEU A 29 -6.48 -1.02 1.58
N ASN A 30 -6.52 0.27 1.26
CA ASN A 30 -7.67 1.12 1.56
C ASN A 30 -8.93 0.68 0.80
N PHE A 31 -8.76 0.30 -0.47
CA PHE A 31 -9.86 -0.19 -1.28
C PHE A 31 -10.47 -1.46 -0.68
N GLU A 32 -9.65 -2.46 -0.36
CA GLU A 32 -10.14 -3.72 0.20
C GLU A 32 -10.83 -3.53 1.56
N ARG A 33 -10.27 -2.70 2.45
CA ARG A 33 -10.91 -2.36 3.73
C ARG A 33 -12.26 -1.71 3.54
N ARG A 34 -12.34 -0.70 2.68
CA ARG A 34 -13.58 0.02 2.40
C ARG A 34 -14.62 -0.90 1.78
N HIS A 35 -14.19 -1.77 0.86
CA HIS A 35 -15.06 -2.74 0.23
C HIS A 35 -15.60 -3.79 1.21
N ALA A 36 -14.74 -4.30 2.10
CA ALA A 36 -15.15 -5.21 3.16
C ALA A 36 -16.17 -4.55 4.10
N TYR A 37 -15.92 -3.30 4.51
CA TYR A 37 -16.86 -2.51 5.32
C TYR A 37 -18.22 -2.35 4.62
N MET A 38 -18.22 -1.91 3.36
CA MET A 38 -19.44 -1.72 2.56
C MET A 38 -20.25 -3.02 2.38
N ARG A 39 -19.56 -4.17 2.39
CA ARG A 39 -20.19 -5.50 2.25
C ARG A 39 -20.43 -6.19 3.60
N CYS A 40 -20.24 -5.49 4.72
CA CYS A 40 -20.34 -6.04 6.07
C CYS A 40 -19.50 -7.32 6.27
N ARG A 41 -18.35 -7.41 5.60
CA ARG A 41 -17.40 -8.52 5.73
C ARG A 41 -16.29 -8.14 6.70
N ARG A 42 -15.78 -9.14 7.42
CA ARG A 42 -14.57 -8.97 8.23
C ARG A 42 -13.37 -8.78 7.31
N PHE A 43 -12.56 -7.78 7.61
CA PHE A 43 -11.25 -7.60 7.00
C PHE A 43 -10.19 -8.06 8.00
N GLU A 44 -9.20 -8.80 7.54
CA GLU A 44 -8.12 -9.29 8.40
C GLU A 44 -7.29 -8.12 8.91
N TRP A 45 -6.96 -8.14 10.20
CA TRP A 45 -6.16 -7.08 10.82
C TRP A 45 -4.76 -6.97 10.18
N TYR A 46 -4.20 -8.13 9.81
CA TYR A 46 -2.97 -8.23 9.05
C TYR A 46 -3.21 -8.90 7.68
N PRO A 47 -3.36 -8.13 6.59
CA PRO A 47 -3.56 -8.66 5.25
C PRO A 47 -2.25 -9.24 4.69
N LYS A 48 -1.95 -10.49 5.08
CA LYS A 48 -0.71 -11.19 4.70
C LYS A 48 -0.52 -11.25 3.19
N HIS A 49 -1.61 -11.41 2.44
CA HIS A 49 -1.59 -11.46 0.97
C HIS A 49 -1.03 -10.18 0.34
N LEU A 50 -1.31 -9.00 0.92
CA LEU A 50 -0.75 -7.74 0.44
C LEU A 50 0.74 -7.62 0.77
N CYS A 51 1.16 -8.11 1.94
CA CYS A 51 2.58 -8.15 2.30
C CYS A 51 3.36 -9.06 1.33
N GLU A 52 2.87 -10.27 1.08
CA GLU A 52 3.48 -11.23 0.15
C GLU A 52 3.53 -10.71 -1.29
N LYS A 53 2.49 -10.00 -1.73
CA LYS A 53 2.41 -9.40 -3.07
C LYS A 53 3.43 -8.28 -3.28
N TYR A 54 3.64 -7.42 -2.27
CA TYR A 54 4.46 -6.21 -2.41
C TYR A 54 5.88 -6.35 -1.83
N ALA A 55 6.14 -7.32 -0.97
CA ALA A 55 7.48 -7.54 -0.40
C ALA A 55 8.58 -7.73 -1.45
N PRO A 56 8.37 -8.44 -2.58
CA PRO A 56 9.38 -8.52 -3.65
C PRO A 56 9.66 -7.19 -4.36
N LEU A 57 8.74 -6.22 -4.29
CA LEU A 57 8.82 -4.94 -5.00
C LEU A 57 9.46 -3.85 -4.15
N ILE A 58 9.08 -3.74 -2.87
CA ILE A 58 9.45 -2.62 -1.98
C ILE A 58 10.17 -3.07 -0.70
N GLY A 59 10.40 -4.37 -0.54
CA GLY A 59 10.94 -4.97 0.68
C GLY A 59 9.86 -5.28 1.72
N SER A 60 10.07 -6.36 2.47
CA SER A 60 9.13 -6.86 3.49
C SER A 60 8.91 -5.86 4.63
N ALA A 61 9.98 -5.22 5.12
CA ALA A 61 9.90 -4.21 6.17
C ALA A 61 9.04 -3.02 5.76
N THR A 62 9.22 -2.52 4.53
CA THR A 62 8.46 -1.39 3.98
C THR A 62 6.98 -1.75 3.78
N ALA A 63 6.70 -2.91 3.21
CA ALA A 63 5.33 -3.38 3.01
C ALA A 63 4.59 -3.51 4.36
N GLN A 64 5.26 -4.07 5.36
CA GLN A 64 4.73 -4.19 6.72
C GLN A 64 4.47 -2.82 7.36
N GLN A 65 5.41 -1.87 7.22
CA GLN A 65 5.24 -0.51 7.74
C GLN A 65 4.02 0.20 7.13
N ILE A 66 3.82 0.09 5.82
CA ILE A 66 2.67 0.69 5.14
C ILE A 66 1.35 0.10 5.65
N ILE A 67 1.29 -1.23 5.82
CA ILE A 67 0.12 -1.92 6.37
C ILE A 67 -0.16 -1.44 7.80
N ASN A 68 0.88 -1.36 8.64
CA ASN A 68 0.75 -0.90 10.02
C ASN A 68 0.31 0.56 10.10
N LYS A 69 0.85 1.43 9.23
CA LYS A 69 0.52 2.87 9.19
C LYS A 69 -0.93 3.13 8.81
N ASN A 70 -1.55 2.23 8.05
CA ASN A 70 -2.97 2.31 7.69
C ASN A 70 -3.89 1.79 8.81
N ASN A 71 -3.33 1.12 9.83
CA ASN A 71 -4.06 0.67 11.02
C ASN A 71 -4.00 1.69 12.19
N GLU A 72 -3.17 2.74 12.10
CA GLU A 72 -3.17 3.88 13.03
C GLU A 72 -4.41 4.77 12.82
#